data_AF-A0A429C1W2-F1
#
_entry.id   AF-A0A429C1W2-F1
#
_cell.length_a   1.000
_cell.length_b   1.000
_cell.length_c   1.000
_cell.angle_alpha   90.00
_cell.angle_beta   90.00
_cell.angle_gamma   90.00
#
_symmetry.space_group_name_H-M   'P 1'
#
loop_
_entity.id
_entity.type
_entity.pdbx_description
1 polymer ?
#
loop_
_entity_poly.entity_id
_entity_poly.type
_entity_poly.pdbx_seq_one_letter_code
_entity_poly.pdbx_strand_id
1 'polypeptide(L)'
;PPPSGLPLTPASVLITDAVLSHATDTHRWFDVSVCVNARLSLPAQADSPDVHRTYLPMDATLSLDGDGTWLIEASALQRIQTDIADRPTDSAEPSADTHTPSPEEQSLPPDADLVASFRKTLENTARSKNVVTVATLCKGASLHGHTLSVDRWRELLLRVEQPRTPGKPVLSALIKGRDGGPAPFFKEILNGLGWTKKFSDAELLDIWNRERGRVHAAYSRNGQANPPSLPRQEAHREPPGRARGKRTDSATARRRAAFDALLDVAHEARQAGDLDTFEQNLFLAERVALPADAHETLRDHTDWLVDQRTDELYETWERLAALIDTINRDGDDLHPDQLRRALRSAEELAEEVGDELAAEERRDIGRWQRHLERMTERLTLSQIRGHAVAVRVALRQAAREGRTTTWGELALRIGAPLAALNPDDKIAVLVEVDRETPDDRPPLSALVTAHGGDRPHPLYQQILFNLDRIAPPPEALFMHWRMALRRHSELR
;
A
#
# COMPACT_ATOMS: atom_id res chain seq x y z
N PRO A 1 16.96 5.91 48.47
CA PRO A 1 17.31 6.59 47.20
C PRO A 1 16.71 5.85 46.00
N PRO A 2 15.85 6.49 45.19
CA PRO A 2 15.46 5.90 43.90
C PRO A 2 16.74 5.73 43.05
N PRO A 3 16.87 4.64 42.28
CA PRO A 3 18.04 4.45 41.44
C PRO A 3 18.11 5.60 40.44
N SER A 4 19.21 6.35 40.49
CA SER A 4 19.52 7.43 39.56
C SER A 4 19.41 6.88 38.14
N GLY A 5 18.39 7.31 37.39
CA GLY A 5 18.26 6.97 35.98
C GLY A 5 19.46 7.52 35.22
N LEU A 6 20.29 6.64 34.68
CA LEU A 6 21.37 7.05 33.79
C LEU A 6 20.75 7.54 32.47
N PRO A 7 21.16 8.71 31.97
CA PRO A 7 20.58 9.28 30.74
C PRO A 7 20.95 8.41 29.53
N LEU A 8 19.93 7.92 28.82
CA LEU A 8 20.10 7.20 27.56
C LEU A 8 20.26 8.21 26.42
N THR A 9 21.17 7.94 25.49
CA THR A 9 21.25 8.74 24.25
C THR A 9 20.08 8.39 23.33
N PRO A 10 19.40 9.37 22.68
CA PRO A 10 18.13 9.17 21.95
C PRO A 10 18.16 8.19 20.76
N ALA A 11 19.32 7.65 20.38
CA ALA A 11 19.50 6.70 19.28
C ALA A 11 20.10 5.35 19.72
N SER A 12 20.25 5.12 21.03
CA SER A 12 20.92 3.93 21.57
C SER A 12 19.98 2.75 21.83
N VAL A 13 18.68 2.99 21.96
CA VAL A 13 17.65 1.97 22.24
C VAL A 13 16.48 2.16 21.29
N LEU A 14 16.15 1.11 20.54
CA LEU A 14 14.96 1.03 19.72
C LEU A 14 14.01 0.03 20.36
N ILE A 15 12.80 0.45 20.71
CA ILE A 15 11.74 -0.46 21.15
C ILE A 15 11.18 -1.16 19.91
N THR A 16 11.42 -2.45 19.79
CA THR A 16 11.00 -3.25 18.64
C THR A 16 9.65 -3.92 18.85
N ASP A 17 9.25 -4.12 20.10
CA ASP A 17 7.94 -4.61 20.48
C ASP A 17 7.54 -4.02 21.84
N ALA A 18 6.25 -3.76 22.04
CA ALA A 18 5.71 -3.24 23.28
C ALA A 18 4.32 -3.82 23.53
N VAL A 19 4.22 -4.71 24.52
CA VAL A 19 2.97 -5.33 24.92
C VAL A 19 2.51 -4.71 26.22
N LEU A 20 1.27 -4.20 26.25
CA LEU A 20 0.70 -3.63 27.47
C LEU A 20 0.60 -4.72 28.54
N SER A 21 1.37 -4.56 29.61
CA SER A 21 1.42 -5.51 30.72
C SER A 21 0.38 -5.14 31.77
N HIS A 22 0.35 -3.86 32.17
CA HIS A 22 -0.60 -3.36 33.17
C HIS A 22 -0.87 -1.86 33.04
N ALA A 23 -2.06 -1.41 33.42
CA ALA A 23 -2.46 0.00 33.38
C ALA A 23 -3.14 0.43 34.68
N THR A 24 -2.75 1.61 35.18
CA THR A 24 -3.43 2.35 36.25
C THR A 24 -3.97 3.66 35.68
N ASP A 25 -4.74 4.40 36.49
CA ASP A 25 -5.33 5.69 36.08
C ASP A 25 -4.26 6.75 35.73
N THR A 26 -3.02 6.56 36.18
CA THR A 26 -1.93 7.52 35.93
C THR A 26 -0.85 6.99 34.99
N HIS A 27 -0.64 5.67 34.90
CA HIS A 27 0.48 5.11 34.14
C HIS A 27 0.14 3.78 33.46
N ARG A 28 0.73 3.56 32.28
CA ARG A 28 0.67 2.28 31.57
C ARG A 28 2.08 1.69 31.48
N TRP A 29 2.19 0.42 31.84
CA TRP A 29 3.42 -0.35 31.85
C TRP A 29 3.42 -1.33 30.69
N PHE A 30 4.51 -1.34 29.94
CA PHE A 30 4.68 -2.18 28.77
C PHE A 30 5.87 -3.10 28.98
N ASP A 31 5.68 -4.39 28.69
CA ASP A 31 6.78 -5.32 28.49
C ASP A 31 7.32 -5.06 27.09
N VAL A 32 8.57 -4.59 27.01
CA VAL A 32 9.18 -4.16 25.76
C VAL A 32 10.32 -5.08 25.36
N SER A 33 10.38 -5.42 24.07
CA SER A 33 11.61 -5.92 23.46
C SER A 33 12.38 -4.73 22.91
N VAL A 34 13.67 -4.68 23.20
CA VAL A 34 14.52 -3.57 22.77
C VAL A 34 15.71 -4.08 21.96
N CYS A 35 16.03 -3.37 20.88
CA CYS A 35 17.30 -3.47 20.20
C CYS A 35 18.21 -2.35 20.73
N VAL A 36 19.42 -2.69 21.16
CA VAL A 36 20.37 -1.71 21.69
C VAL A 36 21.62 -1.67 20.82
N ASN A 37 22.08 -0.46 20.53
CA ASN A 37 23.40 -0.24 19.96
C ASN A 37 24.40 -0.25 21.11
N ALA A 38 25.14 -1.35 21.24
CA ALA A 38 26.04 -1.60 22.35
C ALA A 38 27.47 -1.91 21.88
N ARG A 39 28.45 -1.62 22.74
CA ARG A 39 29.82 -2.13 22.60
C ARG A 39 29.85 -3.56 23.11
N LEU A 40 30.61 -4.42 22.44
CA LEU A 40 30.84 -5.80 22.88
C LEU A 40 32.23 -5.92 23.50
N SER A 41 32.29 -6.40 24.74
CA SER A 41 33.55 -6.76 25.42
C SER A 41 33.68 -8.28 25.45
N LEU A 42 34.84 -8.77 24.99
CA LEU A 42 35.20 -10.18 24.98
C LEU A 42 36.55 -10.38 25.68
N PRO A 43 36.80 -11.54 26.30
CA PRO A 43 38.11 -11.89 26.83
C PRO A 43 39.18 -11.85 25.73
N ALA A 44 40.41 -11.46 26.06
CA ALA A 44 41.51 -11.32 25.09
C ALA A 44 41.85 -12.60 24.31
N GLN A 45 41.38 -13.76 24.79
CA GLN A 45 41.57 -15.09 24.19
C GLN A 45 40.38 -15.56 23.34
N ALA A 46 39.31 -14.75 23.23
CA ALA A 46 38.17 -15.05 22.38
C ALA A 46 38.42 -14.61 20.93
N ASP A 47 37.91 -15.38 19.97
CA ASP A 47 38.05 -15.06 18.56
C ASP A 47 37.31 -13.76 18.20
N SER A 48 37.96 -12.94 17.34
CA SER A 48 37.36 -11.70 16.86
C SER A 48 36.16 -11.98 15.94
N PRO A 49 34.98 -11.36 16.17
CA PRO A 49 33.82 -11.57 15.32
C PRO A 49 34.03 -10.98 13.92
N ASP A 50 33.75 -11.79 12.90
CA ASP A 50 33.67 -11.35 11.49
C ASP A 50 32.44 -10.47 11.25
N VAL A 51 32.64 -9.32 10.59
CA VAL A 51 31.64 -8.28 10.32
C VAL A 51 30.45 -8.79 9.49
N HIS A 52 30.61 -9.87 8.71
CA HIS A 52 29.55 -10.40 7.84
C HIS A 52 28.81 -11.60 8.42
N ARG A 53 28.99 -11.89 9.71
CA ARG A 53 28.45 -13.09 10.34
C ARG A 53 27.64 -12.75 11.58
N THR A 54 26.63 -13.55 11.84
CA THR A 54 25.77 -13.39 13.01
C THR A 54 26.25 -14.29 14.14
N TYR A 55 26.35 -13.72 15.34
CA TYR A 55 26.82 -14.39 16.54
C TYR A 55 25.79 -14.28 17.65
N LEU A 56 25.70 -15.33 18.47
CA LEU A 56 24.97 -15.30 19.73
C LEU A 56 25.99 -15.18 20.88
N PRO A 57 25.90 -14.13 21.73
CA PRO A 57 26.80 -14.01 22.86
C PRO A 57 26.41 -14.97 23.97
N MET A 58 27.41 -15.67 24.52
CA MET A 58 27.26 -16.64 25.60
C MET A 58 27.59 -15.99 26.94
N ASP A 59 26.81 -16.34 27.97
CA ASP A 59 26.90 -15.78 29.33
C ASP A 59 26.92 -14.25 29.37
N ALA A 60 26.11 -13.64 28.50
CA ALA A 60 26.15 -12.20 28.27
C ALA A 60 25.47 -11.40 29.39
N THR A 61 26.13 -10.35 29.86
CA THR A 61 25.53 -9.34 30.74
C THR A 61 25.49 -7.99 30.06
N LEU A 62 24.35 -7.31 30.14
CA LEU A 62 24.14 -5.97 29.59
C LEU A 62 24.26 -4.93 30.71
N SER A 63 25.20 -4.00 30.58
CA SER A 63 25.44 -2.91 31.52
C SER A 63 25.52 -1.57 30.77
N LEU A 64 25.54 -0.45 31.50
CA LEU A 64 25.77 0.87 30.91
C LEU A 64 27.17 1.34 31.34
N ASP A 65 27.99 1.70 30.36
CA ASP A 65 29.34 2.22 30.59
C ASP A 65 29.27 3.67 31.11
N GLY A 66 30.37 4.18 31.68
CA GLY A 66 30.44 5.50 32.31
C GLY A 66 30.16 6.69 31.37
N ASP A 67 30.18 6.45 30.05
CA ASP A 67 29.84 7.42 29.01
C ASP A 67 28.39 7.32 28.50
N GLY A 68 27.57 6.44 29.09
CA GLY A 68 26.17 6.24 28.71
C GLY A 68 25.95 5.30 27.52
N THR A 69 27.00 4.61 27.05
CA THR A 69 26.90 3.60 26.00
C THR A 69 26.55 2.24 26.61
N TRP A 70 25.66 1.48 25.97
CA TRP A 70 25.41 0.10 26.37
C TRP A 70 26.64 -0.78 26.16
N LEU A 71 26.96 -1.63 27.12
CA LEU A 71 28.06 -2.58 27.08
C LEU A 71 27.49 -3.99 27.25
N ILE A 72 27.79 -4.86 26.29
CA ILE A 72 27.54 -6.30 26.36
C ILE A 72 28.87 -6.95 26.72
N GLU A 73 28.98 -7.51 27.92
CA GLU A 73 30.10 -8.36 28.30
C GLU A 73 29.70 -9.80 28.07
N ALA A 74 30.47 -10.55 27.27
CA ALA A 74 30.18 -11.95 26.97
C ALA A 74 31.42 -12.82 27.16
N SER A 75 31.23 -14.07 27.60
CA SER A 75 32.34 -15.00 27.81
C SER A 75 32.88 -15.57 26.49
N ALA A 76 31.99 -15.76 25.51
CA ALA A 76 32.28 -16.23 24.17
C ALA A 76 31.19 -15.84 23.17
N LEU A 77 31.48 -15.97 21.87
CA LEU A 77 30.51 -15.80 20.79
C LEU A 77 30.29 -17.13 20.07
N GLN A 78 29.04 -17.56 19.94
CA GLN A 78 28.68 -18.72 19.13
C GLN A 78 28.28 -18.26 17.72
N ARG A 79 29.05 -18.68 16.72
CA ARG A 79 28.74 -18.40 15.32
C ARG A 79 27.50 -19.17 14.88
N ILE A 80 26.56 -18.45 14.27
CA ILE A 80 25.43 -19.05 13.58
C ILE A 80 25.88 -19.28 12.13
N GLN A 81 26.04 -20.54 11.71
CA GLN A 81 26.45 -20.85 10.33
C GLN A 81 25.30 -20.57 9.35
N THR A 82 25.45 -19.50 8.57
CA THR A 82 24.79 -19.30 7.28
C THR A 82 25.66 -19.95 6.20
N ASP A 83 25.23 -21.09 5.69
CA ASP A 83 25.96 -21.86 4.69
C ASP A 83 25.71 -21.26 3.29
N ILE A 84 26.68 -20.49 2.78
CA ILE A 84 26.78 -20.11 1.36
C ILE A 84 28.04 -20.80 0.85
N ALA A 85 27.82 -21.84 0.05
CA ALA A 85 28.86 -22.64 -0.56
C ALA A 85 29.64 -21.81 -1.58
N ASP A 86 30.92 -21.59 -1.28
CA ASP A 86 31.97 -21.29 -2.25
C ASP A 86 32.73 -22.61 -2.44
N ARG A 87 32.75 -23.18 -3.65
CA ARG A 87 33.73 -24.23 -3.95
C ARG A 87 34.23 -24.17 -5.40
N PRO A 88 35.56 -24.15 -5.62
CA PRO A 88 36.16 -24.18 -6.94
C PRO A 88 36.27 -25.60 -7.50
N THR A 89 36.22 -25.68 -8.83
CA THR A 89 36.47 -26.89 -9.63
C THR A 89 37.97 -27.19 -9.69
N ASP A 90 38.42 -28.35 -9.21
CA ASP A 90 39.45 -29.11 -9.92
C ASP A 90 39.47 -30.61 -9.55
N SER A 91 39.42 -31.42 -10.61
CA SER A 91 39.99 -32.76 -10.89
C SER A 91 40.06 -33.89 -9.83
N ALA A 92 39.46 -35.04 -10.22
CA ALA A 92 39.98 -36.43 -10.29
C ALA A 92 41.02 -36.91 -9.23
N GLU A 93 40.99 -38.11 -8.63
CA GLU A 93 40.37 -39.41 -8.90
C GLU A 93 40.56 -40.31 -7.61
N PRO A 94 40.22 -41.62 -7.55
CA PRO A 94 39.51 -42.23 -6.42
C PRO A 94 40.36 -43.21 -5.59
N SER A 95 39.88 -43.57 -4.38
CA SER A 95 40.15 -44.91 -3.82
C SER A 95 39.19 -45.29 -2.69
N ALA A 96 38.45 -46.36 -2.99
CA ALA A 96 38.19 -47.57 -2.21
C ALA A 96 37.60 -47.49 -0.78
N ASP A 97 36.43 -48.13 -0.70
CA ASP A 97 35.95 -49.04 0.35
C ASP A 97 35.76 -48.51 1.77
N THR A 98 34.50 -48.44 2.20
CA THR A 98 33.87 -49.52 2.99
C THR A 98 32.41 -49.14 3.29
N HIS A 99 31.48 -50.00 2.90
CA HIS A 99 30.07 -49.89 3.23
C HIS A 99 29.82 -50.01 4.75
N THR A 100 29.01 -49.10 5.31
CA THR A 100 28.11 -49.35 6.45
C THR A 100 26.91 -48.40 6.28
N PRO A 101 25.68 -48.81 6.63
CA PRO A 101 24.48 -48.37 5.93
C PRO A 101 24.11 -46.93 6.27
N SER A 102 23.80 -46.19 5.20
CA SER A 102 23.20 -44.85 5.24
C SER A 102 21.95 -44.86 6.13
N PRO A 103 21.86 -44.02 7.18
CA PRO A 103 20.55 -43.60 7.64
C PRO A 103 19.98 -42.78 6.49
N GLU A 104 19.00 -43.35 5.79
CA GLU A 104 18.26 -42.73 4.69
C GLU A 104 18.35 -41.20 4.75
N GLU A 105 19.21 -40.62 3.90
CA GLU A 105 19.12 -39.22 3.54
C GLU A 105 17.71 -39.07 2.97
N GLN A 106 16.80 -38.63 3.83
CA GLN A 106 15.44 -38.26 3.46
C GLN A 106 15.60 -37.13 2.46
N SER A 107 15.65 -37.54 1.18
CA SER A 107 15.74 -36.65 0.05
C SER A 107 14.60 -35.65 0.19
N LEU A 108 14.95 -34.37 0.17
CA LEU A 108 13.97 -33.29 0.26
C LEU A 108 12.82 -33.61 -0.70
N PRO A 109 11.56 -33.49 -0.24
CA PRO A 109 10.41 -33.72 -1.11
C PRO A 109 10.55 -32.88 -2.38
N PRO A 110 10.15 -33.40 -3.55
CA PRO A 110 10.14 -32.64 -4.80
C PRO A 110 9.47 -31.28 -4.59
N ASP A 111 9.97 -30.23 -5.25
CA ASP A 111 9.45 -28.87 -5.09
C ASP A 111 7.94 -28.76 -5.30
N ALA A 112 7.36 -29.61 -6.16
CA ALA A 112 5.93 -29.69 -6.38
C ALA A 112 5.15 -30.09 -5.12
N ASP A 113 5.68 -31.03 -4.34
CA ASP A 113 5.07 -31.54 -3.11
C ASP A 113 5.21 -30.54 -1.96
N LEU A 114 6.33 -29.83 -1.90
CA LEU A 114 6.54 -28.72 -0.95
C LEU A 114 5.57 -27.56 -1.24
N VAL A 115 5.44 -27.17 -2.52
CA VAL A 115 4.51 -26.12 -2.95
C VAL A 115 3.06 -26.51 -2.66
N ALA A 116 2.66 -27.75 -2.93
CA ALA A 116 1.31 -28.24 -2.63
C ALA A 116 1.04 -28.24 -1.12
N SER A 117 2.02 -28.65 -0.30
CA SER A 117 1.90 -28.70 1.16
C SER A 117 1.84 -27.30 1.78
N PHE A 118 2.66 -26.37 1.31
CA PHE A 118 2.61 -24.96 1.72
C PHE A 118 1.29 -24.30 1.35
N ARG A 119 0.82 -24.50 0.12
CA ARG A 119 -0.48 -23.98 -0.33
C ARG A 119 -1.62 -24.50 0.54
N LYS A 120 -1.68 -25.82 0.79
CA LYS A 120 -2.71 -26.44 1.63
C LYS A 120 -2.68 -25.91 3.07
N THR A 121 -1.50 -25.70 3.64
CA THR A 121 -1.33 -25.16 4.99
C THR A 121 -1.80 -23.70 5.08
N LEU A 122 -1.45 -22.87 4.09
CA LEU A 122 -1.89 -21.47 4.03
C LEU A 122 -3.39 -21.34 3.81
N GLU A 123 -3.99 -22.16 2.95
CA GLU A 123 -5.44 -22.16 2.73
C GLU A 123 -6.23 -22.60 3.98
N ASN A 124 -5.73 -23.61 4.71
CA ASN A 124 -6.34 -24.02 5.99
C ASN A 124 -6.21 -22.93 7.07
N THR A 125 -5.09 -22.21 7.07
CA THR A 125 -4.85 -21.06 7.94
C THR A 125 -5.76 -19.89 7.58
N ALA A 126 -5.97 -19.64 6.28
CA ALA A 126 -6.89 -18.63 5.77
C ALA A 126 -8.33 -18.86 6.25
N ARG A 127 -8.80 -20.11 6.15
CA ARG A 127 -10.15 -20.52 6.58
C ARG A 127 -10.35 -20.43 8.10
N SER A 128 -9.28 -20.58 8.90
CA SER A 128 -9.35 -20.50 10.36
C SER A 128 -9.12 -19.08 10.92
N LYS A 129 -8.97 -18.07 10.04
CA LYS A 129 -8.67 -16.67 10.40
C LYS A 129 -7.41 -16.47 11.26
N ASN A 130 -6.42 -17.37 11.11
CA ASN A 130 -5.16 -17.32 11.84
C ASN A 130 -3.98 -16.86 10.97
N VAL A 131 -2.80 -16.72 11.58
CA VAL A 131 -1.52 -16.50 10.90
C VAL A 131 -0.57 -17.65 11.18
N VAL A 132 0.31 -17.94 10.23
CA VAL A 132 1.24 -19.06 10.31
C VAL A 132 2.67 -18.55 10.42
N THR A 133 3.51 -19.20 11.23
CA THR A 133 4.95 -18.94 11.24
C THR A 133 5.67 -19.84 10.24
N VAL A 134 6.87 -19.47 9.82
CA VAL A 134 7.74 -20.28 8.95
C VAL A 134 7.96 -21.70 9.53
N ALA A 135 8.08 -21.83 10.85
CA ALA A 135 8.22 -23.12 11.53
C ALA A 135 6.98 -24.02 11.37
N THR A 136 5.79 -23.43 11.34
CA THR A 136 4.52 -24.17 11.19
C THR A 136 4.31 -24.62 9.73
N LEU A 137 4.81 -23.84 8.77
CA LEU A 137 4.88 -24.22 7.35
C LEU A 137 5.84 -25.41 7.12
N CYS A 138 7.04 -25.37 7.72
CA CYS A 138 7.98 -26.49 7.66
C CYS A 138 7.41 -27.77 8.27
N LYS A 139 6.71 -27.65 9.41
CA LYS A 139 6.03 -28.78 10.06
C LYS A 139 4.93 -29.38 9.16
N GLY A 140 4.17 -28.54 8.46
CA GLY A 140 3.13 -28.96 7.52
C GLY A 140 3.67 -29.65 6.25
N ALA A 141 4.91 -29.34 5.85
CA ALA A 141 5.60 -29.95 4.72
C ALA A 141 6.58 -31.07 5.12
N SER A 142 6.55 -31.53 6.37
CA SER A 142 7.45 -32.54 6.95
C SER A 142 8.95 -32.22 6.84
N LEU A 143 9.31 -30.95 6.69
CA LEU A 143 10.69 -30.46 6.68
C LEU A 143 11.19 -30.31 8.12
N HIS A 144 11.55 -31.43 8.75
CA HIS A 144 12.11 -31.45 10.11
C HIS A 144 13.62 -31.20 10.05
N GLY A 145 14.07 -30.02 10.50
CA GLY A 145 15.51 -29.73 10.63
C GLY A 145 16.20 -29.17 9.37
N HIS A 146 15.47 -28.96 8.27
CA HIS A 146 16.02 -28.28 7.09
C HIS A 146 15.80 -26.77 7.15
N THR A 147 16.89 -26.00 7.15
CA THR A 147 16.84 -24.53 7.04
C THR A 147 16.93 -24.15 5.56
N LEU A 148 15.79 -23.84 4.94
CA LEU A 148 15.76 -23.32 3.58
C LEU A 148 16.37 -21.91 3.53
N SER A 149 17.20 -21.62 2.53
CA SER A 149 17.75 -20.28 2.30
C SER A 149 16.64 -19.28 1.95
N VAL A 150 16.91 -17.98 2.14
CA VAL A 150 15.95 -16.90 1.84
C VAL A 150 15.55 -16.91 0.36
N ASP A 151 16.51 -17.14 -0.54
CA ASP A 151 16.24 -17.26 -1.98
C ASP A 151 15.37 -18.48 -2.32
N ARG A 152 15.57 -19.59 -1.60
CA ARG A 152 14.77 -20.81 -1.79
C ARG A 152 13.34 -20.66 -1.26
N TRP A 153 13.16 -19.95 -0.14
CA TRP A 153 11.84 -19.55 0.35
C TRP A 153 11.10 -18.68 -0.66
N ARG A 154 11.79 -17.70 -1.24
CA ARG A 154 11.24 -16.85 -2.29
C ARG A 154 10.77 -17.67 -3.49
N GLU A 155 11.61 -18.58 -4.01
CA GLU A 155 11.26 -19.40 -5.16
C GLU A 155 10.04 -20.31 -4.90
N LEU A 156 10.03 -21.00 -3.75
CA LEU A 156 8.92 -21.89 -3.37
C LEU A 156 7.62 -21.11 -3.13
N LEU A 157 7.67 -19.97 -2.46
CA LEU A 157 6.49 -19.15 -2.21
C LEU A 157 5.98 -18.46 -3.48
N LEU A 158 6.86 -18.03 -4.39
CA LEU A 158 6.44 -17.57 -5.71
C LEU A 158 5.70 -18.66 -6.50
N ARG A 159 6.15 -19.92 -6.43
CA ARG A 159 5.44 -21.06 -7.01
C ARG A 159 4.12 -21.37 -6.29
N VAL A 160 4.02 -21.17 -4.97
CA VAL A 160 2.76 -21.29 -4.21
C VAL A 160 1.70 -20.31 -4.71
N GLU A 161 2.11 -19.10 -5.08
CA GLU A 161 1.24 -18.05 -5.62
C GLU A 161 0.81 -18.28 -7.09
N GLN A 162 1.35 -19.31 -7.77
CA GLN A 162 1.01 -19.65 -9.16
C GLN A 162 -0.05 -20.78 -9.28
N PRO A 163 -0.96 -20.73 -10.27
CA PRO A 163 -1.15 -19.65 -11.23
C PRO A 163 -1.84 -18.45 -10.55
N ARG A 164 -1.34 -17.24 -10.84
CA ARG A 164 -1.88 -16.01 -10.27
C ARG A 164 -3.08 -15.57 -11.11
N THR A 165 -4.28 -15.76 -10.56
CA THR A 165 -5.49 -15.15 -11.11
C THR A 165 -5.67 -13.75 -10.51
N PRO A 166 -6.00 -12.73 -11.32
CA PRO A 166 -6.28 -11.39 -10.81
C PRO A 166 -7.38 -11.43 -9.73
N GLY A 167 -7.16 -10.68 -8.64
CA GLY A 167 -8.09 -10.67 -7.51
C GLY A 167 -7.84 -11.75 -6.44
N LYS A 168 -7.02 -12.77 -6.73
CA LYS A 168 -6.62 -13.76 -5.73
C LYS A 168 -5.69 -13.10 -4.69
N PRO A 169 -6.03 -13.17 -3.39
CA PRO A 169 -5.23 -12.54 -2.36
C PRO A 169 -3.90 -13.29 -2.17
N VAL A 170 -2.85 -12.57 -1.80
CA VAL A 170 -1.50 -13.13 -1.61
C VAL A 170 -1.50 -14.05 -0.38
N LEU A 171 -1.41 -15.37 -0.58
CA LEU A 171 -1.46 -16.35 0.52
C LEU A 171 -0.25 -16.22 1.46
N SER A 172 0.90 -15.84 0.93
CA SER A 172 2.12 -15.58 1.70
C SER A 172 1.99 -14.40 2.68
N ALA A 173 0.94 -13.56 2.56
CA ALA A 173 0.62 -12.53 3.56
C ALA A 173 0.18 -13.14 4.90
N LEU A 174 -0.26 -14.40 4.96
CA LEU A 174 -0.56 -15.08 6.22
C LEU A 174 0.69 -15.49 7.00
N ILE A 175 1.88 -15.35 6.42
CA ILE A 175 3.13 -15.72 7.07
C ILE A 175 3.62 -14.56 7.93
N LYS A 176 3.73 -14.81 9.22
CA LYS A 176 4.20 -13.85 10.22
C LYS A 176 5.71 -14.02 10.44
N GLY A 177 6.44 -12.90 10.43
CA GLY A 177 7.83 -12.84 10.86
C GLY A 177 7.98 -13.08 12.37
N ARG A 178 9.22 -13.22 12.85
CA ARG A 178 9.48 -13.38 14.29
C ARG A 178 9.03 -12.16 15.10
N ASP A 179 8.99 -10.99 14.45
CA ASP A 179 8.80 -9.67 15.08
C ASP A 179 7.36 -9.15 15.02
N GLY A 180 6.34 -10.01 14.91
CA GLY A 180 4.97 -9.49 14.85
C GLY A 180 4.46 -9.15 13.44
N GLY A 181 5.36 -8.72 12.55
CA GLY A 181 5.06 -8.14 11.24
C GLY A 181 5.18 -9.08 10.04
N PRO A 182 5.24 -8.53 8.80
CA PRO A 182 5.40 -9.31 7.58
C PRO A 182 6.67 -10.16 7.65
N ALA A 183 6.62 -11.36 7.06
CA ALA A 183 7.81 -12.18 6.93
C ALA A 183 8.91 -11.42 6.17
N PRO A 184 10.21 -11.63 6.51
CA PRO A 184 11.31 -10.86 5.94
C PRO A 184 11.45 -11.03 4.42
N PHE A 185 10.87 -12.08 3.83
CA PHE A 185 10.82 -12.34 2.39
C PHE A 185 9.56 -11.77 1.70
N PHE A 186 8.65 -11.14 2.45
CA PHE A 186 7.35 -10.68 1.92
C PHE A 186 7.53 -9.57 0.88
N LYS A 187 8.51 -8.68 1.09
CA LYS A 187 8.86 -7.61 0.14
C LYS A 187 9.39 -8.18 -1.18
N GLU A 188 10.24 -9.20 -1.10
CA GLU A 188 10.83 -9.90 -2.24
C GLU A 188 9.79 -10.71 -3.00
N ILE A 189 8.79 -11.26 -2.30
CA ILE A 189 7.64 -11.92 -2.94
C ILE A 189 6.79 -10.87 -3.66
N LEU A 190 6.48 -9.72 -3.06
CA LEU A 190 5.75 -8.64 -3.75
C LEU A 190 6.50 -8.18 -5.01
N ASN A 191 7.81 -7.98 -4.92
CA ASN A 191 8.66 -7.64 -6.06
C ASN A 191 8.63 -8.73 -7.14
N GLY A 192 8.75 -10.02 -6.76
CA GLY A 192 8.65 -11.16 -7.67
C GLY A 192 7.25 -11.38 -8.25
N LEU A 193 6.22 -10.81 -7.63
CA LEU A 193 4.84 -10.75 -8.12
C LEU A 193 4.56 -9.51 -8.99
N GLY A 194 5.60 -8.71 -9.31
CA GLY A 194 5.52 -7.55 -10.21
C GLY A 194 5.24 -6.21 -9.54
N TRP A 195 5.31 -6.12 -8.20
CA TRP A 195 5.13 -4.86 -7.49
C TRP A 195 6.47 -4.10 -7.47
N THR A 196 6.65 -3.14 -8.37
CA THR A 196 7.96 -2.49 -8.61
C THR A 196 8.21 -1.22 -7.79
N LYS A 197 7.30 -0.83 -6.90
CA LYS A 197 7.47 0.34 -6.03
C LYS A 197 8.45 0.03 -4.89
N LYS A 198 9.32 0.98 -4.54
CA LYS A 198 10.08 0.91 -3.28
C LYS A 198 9.11 1.13 -2.12
N PHE A 199 8.86 0.08 -1.33
CA PHE A 199 8.03 0.16 -0.13
C PHE A 199 8.87 0.65 1.05
N SER A 200 8.37 1.68 1.73
CA SER A 200 8.73 1.96 3.13
C SER A 200 8.18 0.85 4.04
N ASP A 201 8.74 0.71 5.25
CA ASP A 201 8.33 -0.35 6.18
C ASP A 201 6.87 -0.19 6.65
N ALA A 202 6.39 1.06 6.73
CA ALA A 202 4.98 1.37 7.01
C ALA A 202 4.05 0.96 5.84
N GLU A 203 4.43 1.26 4.59
CA GLU A 203 3.66 0.83 3.42
C GLU A 203 3.66 -0.70 3.27
N LEU A 204 4.77 -1.37 3.60
CA LEU A 204 4.87 -2.82 3.58
C LEU A 204 3.93 -3.46 4.61
N LEU A 205 3.82 -2.86 5.81
CA LEU A 205 2.91 -3.28 6.86
C LEU A 205 1.43 -3.07 6.45
N ASP A 206 1.10 -1.96 5.82
CA ASP A 206 -0.24 -1.68 5.30
C ASP A 206 -0.64 -2.66 4.19
N ILE A 207 0.27 -2.94 3.26
CA ILE A 207 0.06 -3.93 2.19
C ILE A 207 -0.13 -5.33 2.80
N TRP A 208 0.69 -5.67 3.80
CA TRP A 208 0.59 -6.95 4.50
C TRP A 208 -0.76 -7.10 5.22
N ASN A 209 -1.19 -6.09 5.98
CA ASN A 209 -2.49 -6.09 6.67
C ASN A 209 -3.67 -6.14 5.70
N ARG A 210 -3.58 -5.40 4.59
CA ARG A 210 -4.59 -5.40 3.53
C ARG A 210 -4.71 -6.75 2.85
N GLU A 211 -3.60 -7.36 2.45
CA GLU A 211 -3.62 -8.68 1.80
C GLU A 211 -4.05 -9.78 2.79
N ARG A 212 -3.67 -9.70 4.07
CA ARG A 212 -4.23 -10.58 5.11
C ARG A 212 -5.74 -10.47 5.23
N GLY A 213 -6.27 -9.25 5.26
CA GLY A 213 -7.72 -8.99 5.25
C GLY A 213 -8.40 -9.62 4.04
N ARG A 214 -7.79 -9.50 2.85
CA ARG A 214 -8.32 -10.10 1.62
C ARG A 214 -8.22 -11.64 1.61
N VAL A 215 -7.15 -12.23 2.14
CA VAL A 215 -7.03 -13.68 2.30
C VAL A 215 -8.12 -14.19 3.23
N HIS A 216 -8.32 -13.55 4.39
CA HIS A 216 -9.38 -13.97 5.31
C HIS A 216 -10.77 -13.78 4.70
N ALA A 217 -11.04 -12.68 3.99
CA ALA A 217 -12.31 -12.45 3.33
C ALA A 217 -12.59 -13.47 2.22
N ALA A 218 -11.60 -13.82 1.39
CA ALA A 218 -11.76 -14.78 0.30
C ALA A 218 -11.98 -16.22 0.77
N TYR A 219 -11.51 -16.58 1.97
CA TYR A 219 -11.62 -17.93 2.53
C TYR A 219 -12.61 -18.03 3.71
N SER A 220 -13.29 -16.94 4.08
CA SER A 220 -14.37 -16.94 5.06
C SER A 220 -15.67 -17.37 4.40
N ARG A 221 -16.26 -18.50 4.84
CA ARG A 221 -17.64 -18.86 4.50
C ARG A 221 -18.62 -17.88 5.17
N ASN A 222 -19.32 -17.08 4.36
CA ASN A 222 -20.58 -16.35 4.63
C ASN A 222 -20.70 -15.44 5.87
N GLY A 223 -21.10 -14.18 5.62
CA GLY A 223 -22.24 -13.56 6.34
C GLY A 223 -21.98 -12.34 7.23
N GLN A 224 -22.56 -11.19 6.81
CA GLN A 224 -22.96 -9.97 7.56
C GLN A 224 -21.84 -9.06 8.10
N ALA A 225 -21.71 -7.78 7.73
CA ALA A 225 -22.68 -6.70 7.49
C ALA A 225 -23.64 -6.45 8.68
N ASN A 226 -23.23 -5.61 9.64
CA ASN A 226 -23.95 -4.36 9.94
C ASN A 226 -23.16 -3.37 10.84
N PRO A 227 -23.52 -2.06 10.82
CA PRO A 227 -22.79 -0.94 11.41
C PRO A 227 -23.49 -0.39 12.71
N PRO A 228 -23.28 0.88 13.12
CA PRO A 228 -22.89 1.27 14.47
C PRO A 228 -24.07 1.47 15.44
N SER A 229 -23.80 1.46 16.75
CA SER A 229 -24.77 1.83 17.79
C SER A 229 -24.18 2.89 18.73
N LEU A 230 -24.74 4.10 18.66
CA LEU A 230 -25.04 4.95 19.82
C LEU A 230 -26.58 5.04 19.88
N PRO A 231 -27.26 5.40 21.00
CA PRO A 231 -26.77 6.26 22.08
C PRO A 231 -27.24 5.84 23.50
N ARG A 232 -26.75 6.52 24.54
CA ARG A 232 -27.52 6.63 25.79
C ARG A 232 -27.30 7.96 26.50
N GLN A 233 -28.31 8.81 26.40
CA GLN A 233 -28.62 9.91 27.32
C GLN A 233 -28.84 9.35 28.73
N GLU A 234 -28.26 10.01 29.73
CA GLU A 234 -28.72 9.91 31.10
C GLU A 234 -29.55 11.13 31.48
N ALA A 235 -30.65 10.82 32.16
CA ALA A 235 -31.71 11.71 32.57
C ALA A 235 -31.38 12.45 33.87
N HIS A 236 -31.90 13.68 33.95
CA HIS A 236 -32.52 14.35 35.10
C HIS A 236 -31.98 14.12 36.52
N ARG A 237 -31.64 15.26 37.17
CA ARG A 237 -32.09 15.57 38.53
C ARG A 237 -32.20 17.08 38.75
N GLU A 238 -33.44 17.58 38.89
CA GLU A 238 -33.77 18.77 39.68
C GLU A 238 -33.91 18.37 41.16
N PRO A 239 -33.67 19.30 42.12
CA PRO A 239 -34.80 19.99 42.80
C PRO A 239 -34.43 21.41 43.34
N PRO A 240 -35.25 22.05 44.21
CA PRO A 240 -36.46 22.79 43.93
C PRO A 240 -36.33 24.30 44.25
N GLY A 241 -37.34 25.09 43.86
CA GLY A 241 -37.30 26.55 43.90
C GLY A 241 -37.73 27.24 45.21
N ARG A 242 -37.28 28.50 45.37
CA ARG A 242 -38.10 29.75 45.41
C ARG A 242 -37.25 30.92 45.93
N ALA A 243 -37.24 32.02 45.18
CA ALA A 243 -37.27 33.40 45.70
C ALA A 243 -37.53 34.35 44.52
N ARG A 244 -38.68 35.03 44.55
CA ARG A 244 -39.19 35.94 43.51
C ARG A 244 -38.99 37.38 44.00
N GLY A 245 -38.40 38.21 43.13
CA GLY A 245 -38.24 39.66 43.31
C GLY A 245 -36.77 40.09 43.39
N LYS A 246 -36.16 40.38 42.21
CA LYS A 246 -34.75 40.81 41.89
C LYS A 246 -34.04 39.94 40.84
N ARG A 247 -34.65 38.85 40.38
CA ARG A 247 -34.05 37.90 39.42
C ARG A 247 -34.06 38.32 37.96
N THR A 248 -34.92 39.26 37.54
CA THR A 248 -35.09 39.61 36.12
C THR A 248 -33.88 40.37 35.59
N ASP A 249 -33.41 41.39 36.29
CA ASP A 249 -32.26 42.20 35.86
C ASP A 249 -30.96 41.38 35.91
N SER A 250 -30.85 40.51 36.92
CA SER A 250 -29.77 39.54 37.05
C SER A 250 -29.77 38.46 35.96
N ALA A 251 -30.94 38.06 35.45
CA ALA A 251 -31.05 37.08 34.37
C ALA A 251 -30.74 37.71 33.01
N THR A 252 -31.19 38.94 32.76
CA THR A 252 -30.86 39.70 31.55
C THR A 252 -29.37 40.03 31.49
N ALA A 253 -28.77 40.45 32.61
CA ALA A 253 -27.33 40.69 32.70
C ALA A 253 -26.51 39.41 32.45
N ARG A 254 -26.97 38.26 32.98
CA ARG A 254 -26.33 36.96 32.73
C ARG A 254 -26.43 36.51 31.27
N ARG A 255 -27.56 36.77 30.60
CA ARG A 255 -27.70 36.46 29.16
C ARG A 255 -26.81 37.36 28.31
N ARG A 256 -26.72 38.65 28.62
CA ARG A 256 -25.82 39.58 27.91
C ARG A 256 -24.35 39.16 28.09
N ALA A 257 -23.93 38.87 29.32
CA ALA A 257 -22.57 38.37 29.57
C ALA A 257 -22.27 37.02 28.88
N ALA A 258 -23.26 36.13 28.79
CA ALA A 258 -23.10 34.86 28.05
C ALA A 258 -23.04 35.09 26.53
N PHE A 259 -23.80 36.04 26.00
CA PHE A 259 -23.75 36.45 24.60
C PHE A 259 -22.39 37.06 24.25
N ASP A 260 -21.90 38.00 25.05
CA ASP A 260 -20.60 38.65 24.85
C ASP A 260 -19.46 37.62 24.89
N ALA A 261 -19.48 36.69 25.85
CA ALA A 261 -18.49 35.62 25.93
C ALA A 261 -18.50 34.68 24.71
N LEU A 262 -19.69 34.39 24.13
CA LEU A 262 -19.80 33.58 22.92
C LEU A 262 -19.28 34.34 21.68
N LEU A 263 -19.49 35.65 21.61
CA LEU A 263 -18.92 36.48 20.55
C LEU A 263 -17.40 36.60 20.67
N ASP A 264 -16.86 36.71 21.88
CA ASP A 264 -15.40 36.73 22.10
C ASP A 264 -14.77 35.41 21.63
N VAL A 265 -15.35 34.27 22.00
CA VAL A 265 -14.89 32.94 21.54
C VAL A 265 -15.04 32.79 20.02
N ALA A 266 -16.13 33.30 19.43
CA ALA A 266 -16.28 33.32 17.98
C ALA A 266 -15.18 34.19 17.34
N HIS A 267 -14.90 35.38 17.86
CA HIS A 267 -13.82 36.23 17.34
C HIS A 267 -12.45 35.55 17.41
N GLU A 268 -12.14 34.85 18.51
CA GLU A 268 -10.92 34.06 18.64
C GLU A 268 -10.86 32.92 17.61
N ALA A 269 -11.95 32.18 17.42
CA ALA A 269 -12.05 31.11 16.41
C ALA A 269 -11.87 31.65 14.98
N ARG A 270 -12.46 32.81 14.68
CA ARG A 270 -12.29 33.53 13.41
C ARG A 270 -10.84 33.94 13.16
N GLN A 271 -10.13 34.42 14.19
CA GLN A 271 -8.71 34.76 14.07
C GLN A 271 -7.82 33.52 13.91
N ALA A 272 -8.22 32.39 14.49
CA ALA A 272 -7.53 31.11 14.36
C ALA A 272 -7.82 30.38 13.02
N GLY A 273 -8.82 30.83 12.25
CA GLY A 273 -9.27 30.16 11.03
C GLY A 273 -10.07 28.88 11.28
N ASP A 274 -10.59 28.69 12.51
CA ASP A 274 -11.42 27.54 12.86
C ASP A 274 -12.89 27.86 12.62
N LEU A 275 -13.35 27.60 11.40
CA LEU A 275 -14.71 27.91 10.94
C LEU A 275 -15.78 27.07 11.66
N ASP A 276 -15.49 25.84 12.04
CA ASP A 276 -16.44 24.97 12.74
C ASP A 276 -16.71 25.47 14.16
N THR A 277 -15.64 25.84 14.89
CA THR A 277 -15.78 26.46 16.22
C THR A 277 -16.45 27.83 16.11
N PHE A 278 -16.15 28.60 15.07
CA PHE A 278 -16.82 29.88 14.81
C PHE A 278 -18.32 29.72 14.61
N GLU A 279 -18.72 28.82 13.70
CA GLU A 279 -20.12 28.53 13.37
C GLU A 279 -20.91 28.04 14.60
N GLN A 280 -20.32 27.13 15.38
CA GLN A 280 -20.94 26.61 16.59
C GLN A 280 -21.19 27.70 17.63
N ASN A 281 -20.22 28.60 17.85
CA ASN A 281 -20.35 29.69 18.83
C ASN A 281 -21.30 30.78 18.33
N LEU A 282 -21.32 31.06 17.03
CA LEU A 282 -22.27 32.00 16.42
C LEU A 282 -23.72 31.50 16.55
N PHE A 283 -23.96 30.21 16.31
CA PHE A 283 -25.27 29.58 16.50
C PHE A 283 -25.73 29.63 17.97
N LEU A 284 -24.81 29.42 18.92
CA LEU A 284 -25.11 29.53 20.35
C LEU A 284 -25.39 30.99 20.75
N ALA A 285 -24.66 31.96 20.17
CA ALA A 285 -24.87 33.38 20.42
C ALA A 285 -26.26 33.82 19.94
N GLU A 286 -26.70 33.39 18.76
CA GLU A 286 -28.04 33.68 18.22
C GLU A 286 -29.16 33.20 19.16
N ARG A 287 -28.98 32.02 19.80
CA ARG A 287 -29.97 31.48 20.75
C ARG A 287 -30.06 32.23 22.08
N VAL A 288 -29.00 32.96 22.45
CA VAL A 288 -28.92 33.72 23.72
C VAL A 288 -29.19 35.22 23.51
N ALA A 289 -29.16 35.68 22.25
CA ALA A 289 -29.32 37.06 21.84
C ALA A 289 -30.63 37.72 22.32
N LEU A 290 -30.53 39.01 22.64
CA LEU A 290 -31.67 39.89 22.92
C LEU A 290 -32.02 40.72 21.67
N PRO A 291 -33.30 41.03 21.41
CA PRO A 291 -33.77 41.42 20.07
C PRO A 291 -33.28 42.78 19.54
N ALA A 292 -32.76 43.67 20.40
CA ALA A 292 -32.53 45.07 20.03
C ALA A 292 -31.07 45.40 19.67
N ASP A 293 -30.09 44.74 20.30
CA ASP A 293 -28.66 45.10 20.16
C ASP A 293 -27.84 44.06 19.39
N ALA A 294 -28.33 42.83 19.24
CA ALA A 294 -27.55 41.70 18.74
C ALA A 294 -27.71 41.41 17.24
N HIS A 295 -28.73 41.99 16.58
CA HIS A 295 -29.09 41.59 15.21
C HIS A 295 -28.13 42.11 14.14
N GLU A 296 -27.51 43.28 14.33
CA GLU A 296 -26.55 43.83 13.38
C GLU A 296 -25.22 43.08 13.44
N THR A 297 -24.66 42.90 14.64
CA THR A 297 -23.42 42.15 14.83
C THR A 297 -23.54 40.70 14.38
N LEU A 298 -24.64 40.01 14.72
CA LEU A 298 -24.85 38.63 14.26
C LEU A 298 -24.99 38.55 12.74
N ARG A 299 -25.62 39.55 12.09
CA ARG A 299 -25.73 39.59 10.63
C ARG A 299 -24.36 39.71 9.97
N ASP A 300 -23.52 40.66 10.40
CA ASP A 300 -22.17 40.84 9.83
C ASP A 300 -21.31 39.57 9.98
N HIS A 301 -21.44 38.86 11.10
CA HIS A 301 -20.73 37.60 11.33
C HIS A 301 -21.27 36.45 10.50
N THR A 302 -22.58 36.42 10.28
CA THR A 302 -23.24 35.44 9.42
C THR A 302 -22.88 35.67 7.95
N ASP A 303 -22.88 36.92 7.49
CA ASP A 303 -22.51 37.29 6.12
C ASP A 303 -21.04 36.90 5.85
N TRP A 304 -20.13 37.20 6.78
CA TRP A 304 -18.73 36.76 6.66
C TRP A 304 -18.60 35.23 6.66
N LEU A 305 -19.36 34.50 7.48
CA LEU A 305 -19.35 33.04 7.48
C LEU A 305 -19.80 32.48 6.14
N VAL A 306 -20.87 33.04 5.58
CA VAL A 306 -21.41 32.65 4.27
C VAL A 306 -20.39 32.92 3.19
N ASP A 307 -19.72 34.07 3.19
CA ASP A 307 -18.65 34.39 2.24
C ASP A 307 -17.50 33.38 2.34
N GLN A 308 -17.00 33.09 3.55
CA GLN A 308 -15.92 32.11 3.73
C GLN A 308 -16.31 30.69 3.33
N ARG A 309 -17.51 30.23 3.69
CA ARG A 309 -18.00 28.90 3.27
C ARG A 309 -18.20 28.83 1.76
N THR A 310 -18.62 29.93 1.14
CA THR A 310 -18.77 30.01 -0.32
C THR A 310 -17.41 29.91 -1.01
N ASP A 311 -16.39 30.59 -0.49
CA ASP A 311 -15.01 30.50 -0.98
C ASP A 311 -14.45 29.08 -0.84
N GLU A 312 -14.63 28.42 0.33
CA GLU A 312 -14.23 27.02 0.55
C GLU A 312 -14.91 26.06 -0.44
N LEU A 313 -16.23 26.20 -0.61
CA LEU A 313 -16.99 25.37 -1.54
C LEU A 313 -16.56 25.58 -2.99
N TYR A 314 -16.25 26.82 -3.37
CA TYR A 314 -15.78 27.14 -4.71
C TYR A 314 -14.38 26.54 -4.97
N GLU A 315 -13.46 26.61 -4.00
CA GLU A 315 -12.17 25.92 -4.10
C GLU A 315 -12.32 24.40 -4.25
N THR A 316 -13.20 23.79 -3.45
CA THR A 316 -13.47 22.35 -3.52
C THR A 316 -14.09 21.97 -4.87
N TRP A 317 -14.99 22.80 -5.40
CA TRP A 317 -15.56 22.61 -6.74
C TRP A 317 -14.50 22.75 -7.85
N GLU A 318 -13.60 23.75 -7.79
CA GLU A 318 -12.51 23.87 -8.77
C GLU A 318 -11.57 22.66 -8.75
N ARG A 319 -11.26 22.12 -7.56
CA ARG A 319 -10.47 20.89 -7.43
C ARG A 319 -11.19 19.70 -8.03
N LEU A 320 -12.50 19.57 -7.81
CA LEU A 320 -13.33 18.54 -8.42
C LEU A 320 -13.31 18.66 -9.95
N ALA A 321 -13.58 19.84 -10.50
CA ALA A 321 -13.61 20.09 -11.94
C ALA A 321 -12.26 19.78 -12.60
N ALA A 322 -11.14 20.20 -11.99
CA ALA A 322 -9.80 19.92 -12.49
C ALA A 322 -9.46 18.41 -12.47
N LEU A 323 -9.91 17.69 -11.44
CA LEU A 323 -9.75 16.25 -11.36
C LEU A 323 -10.57 15.53 -12.43
N ILE A 324 -11.81 15.92 -12.65
CA ILE A 324 -12.68 15.37 -13.70
C ILE A 324 -12.12 15.65 -15.10
N ASP A 325 -11.63 16.86 -15.35
CA ASP A 325 -10.97 17.21 -16.62
C ASP A 325 -9.71 16.35 -16.86
N THR A 326 -8.93 16.08 -15.81
CA THR A 326 -7.78 15.16 -15.87
C THR A 326 -8.22 13.73 -16.20
N ILE A 327 -9.27 13.22 -15.53
CA ILE A 327 -9.84 11.90 -15.82
C ILE A 327 -10.40 11.85 -17.25
N ASN A 328 -11.05 12.91 -17.72
CA ASN A 328 -11.60 12.99 -19.08
C ASN A 328 -10.49 12.97 -20.15
N ARG A 329 -9.34 13.58 -19.87
CA ARG A 329 -8.19 13.62 -20.78
C ARG A 329 -7.40 12.30 -20.81
N ASP A 330 -7.10 11.75 -19.64
CA ASP A 330 -6.11 10.67 -19.49
C ASP A 330 -6.74 9.32 -19.10
N GLY A 331 -8.04 9.28 -18.78
CA GLY A 331 -8.71 8.14 -18.15
C GLY A 331 -8.63 6.82 -18.93
N ASP A 332 -8.60 6.88 -20.26
CA ASP A 332 -8.45 5.70 -21.13
C ASP A 332 -7.03 5.07 -21.06
N ASP A 333 -6.04 5.86 -20.65
CA ASP A 333 -4.63 5.48 -20.53
C ASP A 333 -4.25 5.14 -19.07
N LEU A 334 -5.09 5.49 -18.09
CA LEU A 334 -4.86 5.21 -16.67
C LEU A 334 -5.03 3.71 -16.35
N HIS A 335 -4.22 3.22 -15.39
CA HIS A 335 -4.42 1.89 -14.83
C HIS A 335 -5.76 1.84 -14.05
N PRO A 336 -6.51 0.71 -14.03
CA PRO A 336 -7.78 0.60 -13.31
C PRO A 336 -7.70 1.04 -11.85
N ASP A 337 -6.58 0.77 -11.17
CA ASP A 337 -6.38 1.20 -9.78
C ASP A 337 -6.06 2.69 -9.61
N GLN A 338 -5.51 3.34 -10.63
CA GLN A 338 -5.33 4.79 -10.66
C GLN A 338 -6.67 5.46 -10.93
N LEU A 339 -7.42 4.97 -11.93
CA LEU A 339 -8.77 5.44 -12.23
C LEU A 339 -9.70 5.27 -11.02
N ARG A 340 -9.67 4.13 -10.31
CA ARG A 340 -10.40 3.93 -9.04
C ARG A 340 -10.05 4.92 -7.95
N ARG A 341 -8.77 5.31 -7.83
CA ARG A 341 -8.35 6.28 -6.82
C ARG A 341 -8.85 7.66 -7.21
N ALA A 342 -8.64 8.06 -8.45
CA ALA A 342 -9.12 9.34 -8.97
C ALA A 342 -10.64 9.46 -8.84
N LEU A 343 -11.40 8.42 -9.19
CA LEU A 343 -12.86 8.41 -9.05
C LEU A 343 -13.32 8.48 -7.60
N ARG A 344 -12.63 7.80 -6.66
CA ARG A 344 -12.96 7.92 -5.22
C ARG A 344 -12.70 9.34 -4.71
N SER A 345 -11.56 9.94 -5.04
CA SER A 345 -11.28 11.33 -4.66
C SER A 345 -12.26 12.31 -5.29
N ALA A 346 -12.70 12.07 -6.54
CA ALA A 346 -13.73 12.88 -7.18
C ALA A 346 -15.10 12.72 -6.48
N GLU A 347 -15.42 11.52 -6.01
CA GLU A 347 -16.67 11.24 -5.30
C GLU A 347 -16.67 11.87 -3.90
N GLU A 348 -15.55 11.81 -3.18
CA GLU A 348 -15.33 12.52 -1.90
C GLU A 348 -15.50 14.04 -2.06
N LEU A 349 -14.85 14.64 -3.08
CA LEU A 349 -15.00 16.08 -3.38
C LEU A 349 -16.43 16.45 -3.81
N ALA A 350 -17.11 15.58 -4.57
CA ALA A 350 -18.49 15.81 -4.98
C ALA A 350 -19.48 15.72 -3.81
N GLU A 351 -19.20 14.89 -2.79
CA GLU A 351 -19.96 14.87 -1.53
C GLU A 351 -19.77 16.16 -0.73
N GLU A 352 -18.55 16.69 -0.68
CA GLU A 352 -18.23 17.94 0.02
C GLU A 352 -18.86 19.18 -0.65
N VAL A 353 -18.87 19.22 -1.99
CA VAL A 353 -19.50 20.31 -2.77
C VAL A 353 -21.03 20.26 -2.75
N GLY A 354 -21.61 19.07 -2.58
CA GLY A 354 -23.06 18.85 -2.57
C GLY A 354 -23.69 18.56 -3.93
N ASP A 355 -24.90 17.99 -3.90
CA ASP A 355 -25.56 17.38 -5.08
C ASP A 355 -25.94 18.37 -6.18
N GLU A 356 -26.30 19.61 -5.83
CA GLU A 356 -26.76 20.60 -6.82
C GLU A 356 -25.61 21.19 -7.63
N LEU A 357 -24.48 21.48 -6.97
CA LEU A 357 -23.29 22.09 -7.59
C LEU A 357 -22.45 21.06 -8.35
N ALA A 358 -22.36 19.81 -7.86
CA ALA A 358 -21.56 18.75 -8.49
C ALA A 358 -22.35 17.89 -9.50
N ALA A 359 -23.53 18.34 -9.95
CA ALA A 359 -24.45 17.49 -10.73
C ALA A 359 -23.88 17.05 -12.09
N GLU A 360 -23.04 17.88 -12.73
CA GLU A 360 -22.41 17.55 -14.01
C GLU A 360 -21.23 16.60 -13.82
N GLU A 361 -20.39 16.90 -12.84
CA GLU A 361 -19.23 16.12 -12.44
C GLU A 361 -19.65 14.71 -11.98
N ARG A 362 -20.76 14.59 -11.23
CA ARG A 362 -21.34 13.29 -10.84
C ARG A 362 -21.77 12.44 -12.04
N ARG A 363 -22.27 13.06 -13.13
CA ARG A 363 -22.58 12.32 -14.37
C ARG A 363 -21.30 11.77 -15.01
N ASP A 364 -20.23 12.54 -15.00
CA ASP A 364 -18.93 12.13 -15.52
C ASP A 364 -18.29 11.03 -14.65
N ILE A 365 -18.35 11.16 -13.32
CA ILE A 365 -17.95 10.10 -12.38
C ILE A 365 -18.69 8.81 -12.71
N GLY A 366 -20.02 8.86 -12.85
CA GLY A 366 -20.84 7.69 -13.18
C GLY A 366 -20.56 7.10 -14.58
N ARG A 367 -20.15 7.93 -15.56
CA ARG A 367 -19.67 7.46 -16.86
C ARG A 367 -18.36 6.70 -16.72
N TRP A 368 -17.42 7.20 -15.93
CA TRP A 368 -16.11 6.59 -15.72
C TRP A 368 -16.14 5.37 -14.80
N GLN A 369 -17.05 5.30 -13.82
CA GLN A 369 -17.31 4.09 -13.03
C GLN A 369 -17.78 2.93 -13.92
N ARG A 370 -18.75 3.17 -14.82
CA ARG A 370 -19.17 2.17 -15.82
C ARG A 370 -18.06 1.81 -16.81
N HIS A 371 -17.18 2.75 -17.13
CA HIS A 371 -15.99 2.48 -17.95
C HIS A 371 -15.02 1.56 -17.21
N LEU A 372 -14.74 1.85 -15.94
CA LEU A 372 -13.92 1.01 -15.08
C LEU A 372 -14.49 -0.42 -14.94
N GLU A 373 -15.81 -0.57 -14.77
CA GLU A 373 -16.45 -1.90 -14.73
C GLU A 373 -16.18 -2.69 -16.02
N ARG A 374 -16.37 -2.06 -17.19
CA ARG A 374 -16.02 -2.67 -18.48
C ARG A 374 -14.53 -3.00 -18.59
N MET A 375 -13.63 -2.14 -18.09
CA MET A 375 -12.19 -2.42 -18.06
C MET A 375 -11.84 -3.58 -17.11
N THR A 376 -12.70 -3.93 -16.15
CA THR A 376 -12.45 -5.05 -15.23
C THR A 376 -12.92 -6.40 -15.76
N GLU A 377 -13.72 -6.41 -16.82
CA GLU A 377 -14.02 -7.62 -17.59
C GLU A 377 -12.75 -8.07 -18.33
N ARG A 378 -12.18 -9.18 -17.90
CA ARG A 378 -10.93 -9.70 -18.48
C ARG A 378 -11.21 -10.43 -19.78
N LEU A 379 -10.43 -10.15 -20.80
CA LEU A 379 -10.44 -10.95 -22.03
C LEU A 379 -9.94 -12.37 -21.76
N THR A 380 -10.58 -13.34 -22.40
CA THR A 380 -10.05 -14.71 -22.50
C THR A 380 -8.84 -14.75 -23.43
N LEU A 381 -7.96 -15.74 -23.27
CA LEU A 381 -6.78 -15.91 -24.13
C LEU A 381 -7.14 -16.02 -25.62
N SER A 382 -8.25 -16.66 -25.97
CA SER A 382 -8.74 -16.74 -27.35
C SER A 382 -9.13 -15.37 -27.91
N GLN A 383 -9.76 -14.52 -27.09
CA GLN A 383 -10.11 -13.16 -27.50
C GLN A 383 -8.86 -12.30 -27.67
N ILE A 384 -7.88 -12.39 -26.74
CA ILE A 384 -6.60 -11.70 -26.84
C ILE A 384 -5.91 -12.04 -28.16
N ARG A 385 -5.81 -13.33 -28.50
CA ARG A 385 -5.23 -13.77 -29.78
C ARG A 385 -5.99 -13.26 -30.99
N GLY A 386 -7.33 -13.29 -30.95
CA GLY A 386 -8.17 -12.74 -32.01
C GLY A 386 -7.92 -11.25 -32.26
N HIS A 387 -7.87 -10.46 -31.18
CA HIS A 387 -7.55 -9.03 -31.26
C HIS A 387 -6.10 -8.80 -31.72
N ALA A 388 -5.14 -9.60 -31.26
CA ALA A 388 -3.74 -9.48 -31.64
C ALA A 388 -3.53 -9.65 -33.16
N VAL A 389 -4.22 -10.60 -33.80
CA VAL A 389 -4.15 -10.77 -35.26
C VAL A 389 -4.63 -9.52 -35.99
N ALA A 390 -5.79 -8.97 -35.59
CA ALA A 390 -6.34 -7.76 -36.20
C ALA A 390 -5.45 -6.53 -35.98
N VAL A 391 -4.96 -6.35 -34.75
CA VAL A 391 -4.04 -5.27 -34.38
C VAL A 391 -2.72 -5.39 -35.14
N ARG A 392 -2.16 -6.59 -35.28
CA ARG A 392 -0.92 -6.81 -36.05
C ARG A 392 -1.07 -6.39 -37.50
N VAL A 393 -2.21 -6.69 -38.14
CA VAL A 393 -2.49 -6.24 -39.51
C VAL A 393 -2.58 -4.72 -39.59
N ALA A 394 -3.31 -4.09 -38.67
CA ALA A 394 -3.45 -2.63 -38.63
C ALA A 394 -2.11 -1.92 -38.38
N LEU A 395 -1.26 -2.44 -37.49
CA LEU A 395 0.05 -1.88 -37.19
C LEU A 395 1.05 -2.09 -38.33
N ARG A 396 1.04 -3.23 -39.02
CA ARG A 396 1.85 -3.41 -40.24
C ARG A 396 1.46 -2.41 -41.32
N GLN A 397 0.17 -2.11 -41.45
CA GLN A 397 -0.29 -1.09 -42.37
C GLN A 397 0.18 0.31 -41.94
N ALA A 398 0.08 0.65 -40.66
CA ALA A 398 0.61 1.91 -40.12
C ALA A 398 2.14 2.03 -40.32
N ALA A 399 2.88 0.93 -40.19
CA ALA A 399 4.32 0.87 -40.44
C ALA A 399 4.67 1.23 -41.90
N ARG A 400 3.92 0.65 -42.85
CA ARG A 400 4.07 0.95 -44.30
C ARG A 400 3.70 2.39 -44.64
N GLU A 401 2.62 2.89 -44.04
CA GLU A 401 2.18 4.29 -44.18
C GLU A 401 3.15 5.26 -43.49
N GLY A 402 3.95 4.76 -42.55
CA GLY A 402 4.93 5.55 -41.84
C GLY A 402 4.42 6.45 -40.75
N ARG A 403 3.27 6.07 -40.19
CA ARG A 403 2.56 6.85 -39.19
C ARG A 403 2.46 6.07 -37.88
N THR A 404 2.41 6.80 -36.78
CA THR A 404 1.97 6.27 -35.50
C THR A 404 0.45 6.19 -35.45
N THR A 405 -0.08 5.47 -34.47
CA THR A 405 -1.52 5.31 -34.24
C THR A 405 -1.82 5.28 -32.74
N THR A 406 -3.07 5.51 -32.36
CA THR A 406 -3.53 5.43 -30.97
C THR A 406 -4.48 4.25 -30.79
N TRP A 407 -4.77 3.87 -29.53
CA TRP A 407 -5.79 2.86 -29.25
C TRP A 407 -7.18 3.23 -29.78
N GLY A 408 -7.53 4.53 -29.76
CA GLY A 408 -8.77 5.04 -30.34
C GLY A 408 -8.85 4.82 -31.86
N GLU A 409 -7.77 5.13 -32.58
CA GLU A 409 -7.69 4.88 -34.03
C GLU A 409 -7.72 3.38 -34.37
N LEU A 410 -7.02 2.55 -33.60
CA LEU A 410 -7.04 1.10 -33.77
C LEU A 410 -8.45 0.54 -33.53
N ALA A 411 -9.14 1.01 -32.50
CA ALA A 411 -10.52 0.61 -32.21
C ALA A 411 -11.47 0.94 -33.37
N LEU A 412 -11.36 2.16 -33.93
CA LEU A 412 -12.14 2.58 -35.09
C LEU A 412 -11.83 1.76 -36.35
N ARG A 413 -10.55 1.49 -36.64
CA ARG A 413 -10.13 0.71 -37.81
C ARG A 413 -10.54 -0.76 -37.74
N ILE A 414 -10.50 -1.36 -36.55
CA ILE A 414 -10.76 -2.79 -36.35
C ILE A 414 -12.26 -3.05 -36.07
N GLY A 415 -13.02 -2.03 -35.65
CA GLY A 415 -14.42 -2.18 -35.27
C GLY A 415 -14.60 -2.94 -33.95
N ALA A 416 -13.58 -2.91 -33.08
CA ALA A 416 -13.59 -3.56 -31.77
C ALA A 416 -13.31 -2.52 -30.68
N PRO A 417 -13.84 -2.68 -29.45
CA PRO A 417 -13.68 -1.71 -28.36
C PRO A 417 -12.27 -1.75 -27.73
N LEU A 418 -11.22 -1.72 -28.54
CA LEU A 418 -9.81 -1.86 -28.13
C LEU A 418 -9.35 -0.75 -27.18
N ALA A 419 -9.89 0.46 -27.35
CA ALA A 419 -9.60 1.60 -26.48
C ALA A 419 -10.10 1.39 -25.04
N ALA A 420 -11.20 0.65 -24.86
CA ALA A 420 -11.80 0.36 -23.57
C ALA A 420 -11.25 -0.90 -22.90
N LEU A 421 -10.28 -1.59 -23.51
CA LEU A 421 -9.67 -2.77 -22.92
C LEU A 421 -8.88 -2.41 -21.66
N ASN A 422 -8.82 -3.37 -20.73
CA ASN A 422 -7.93 -3.30 -19.58
C ASN A 422 -6.48 -3.04 -20.05
N PRO A 423 -5.69 -2.18 -19.39
CA PRO A 423 -4.27 -1.98 -19.69
C PRO A 423 -3.44 -3.28 -19.72
N ASP A 424 -3.74 -4.25 -18.85
CA ASP A 424 -3.11 -5.57 -18.90
C ASP A 424 -3.49 -6.34 -20.16
N ASP A 425 -4.74 -6.23 -20.61
CA ASP A 425 -5.22 -6.87 -21.83
C ASP A 425 -4.67 -6.16 -23.07
N LYS A 426 -4.52 -4.82 -23.02
CA LYS A 426 -3.81 -4.01 -24.02
C LYS A 426 -2.34 -4.47 -24.13
N ILE A 427 -1.66 -4.70 -22.99
CA ILE A 427 -0.32 -5.28 -22.96
C ILE A 427 -0.35 -6.69 -23.57
N ALA A 428 -1.23 -7.57 -23.13
CA ALA A 428 -1.28 -8.95 -23.61
C ALA A 428 -1.54 -9.03 -25.13
N VAL A 429 -2.42 -8.17 -25.65
CA VAL A 429 -2.66 -8.04 -27.09
C VAL A 429 -1.40 -7.58 -27.81
N LEU A 430 -0.72 -6.53 -27.33
CA LEU A 430 0.51 -6.02 -28.00
C LEU A 430 1.70 -6.96 -27.86
N VAL A 431 1.82 -7.69 -26.75
CA VAL A 431 2.82 -8.76 -26.58
C VAL A 431 2.55 -9.89 -27.56
N GLU A 432 1.30 -10.33 -27.69
CA GLU A 432 0.95 -11.37 -28.67
C GLU A 432 1.12 -10.86 -30.11
N VAL A 433 0.87 -9.58 -30.39
CA VAL A 433 1.19 -8.95 -31.69
C VAL A 433 2.67 -9.09 -32.03
N ASP A 434 3.55 -8.82 -31.07
CA ASP A 434 5.00 -8.79 -31.29
C ASP A 434 5.72 -10.10 -30.99
N ARG A 435 5.01 -11.13 -30.52
CA ARG A 435 5.57 -12.46 -30.20
C ARG A 435 6.31 -13.12 -31.37
N GLU A 436 5.88 -12.85 -32.59
CA GLU A 436 6.50 -13.35 -33.83
C GLU A 436 7.48 -12.34 -34.45
N THR A 437 7.63 -11.15 -33.86
CA THR A 437 8.56 -10.13 -34.35
C THR A 437 9.98 -10.50 -33.91
N PRO A 438 10.92 -10.71 -34.84
CA PRO A 438 12.32 -11.00 -34.50
C PRO A 438 12.97 -9.91 -33.65
N ASP A 439 13.94 -10.27 -32.80
CA ASP A 439 14.59 -9.34 -31.86
C ASP A 439 15.41 -8.23 -32.55
N ASP A 440 15.91 -8.50 -33.75
CA ASP A 440 16.65 -7.54 -34.58
C ASP A 440 15.73 -6.46 -35.20
N ARG A 441 14.42 -6.74 -35.28
CA ARG A 441 13.43 -5.79 -35.81
C ARG A 441 12.78 -4.97 -34.71
N PRO A 442 12.44 -3.70 -34.97
CA PRO A 442 11.69 -2.89 -34.02
C PRO A 442 10.28 -3.49 -33.81
N PRO A 443 9.78 -3.54 -32.56
CA PRO A 443 8.46 -4.07 -32.27
C PRO A 443 7.37 -3.20 -32.90
N LEU A 444 6.30 -3.81 -33.43
CA LEU A 444 5.16 -3.10 -34.02
C LEU A 444 4.41 -2.27 -32.97
N SER A 445 4.42 -2.70 -31.71
CA SER A 445 3.87 -1.94 -30.58
C SER A 445 4.50 -0.55 -30.41
N ALA A 446 5.71 -0.30 -30.93
CA ALA A 446 6.31 1.03 -30.94
C ALA A 446 5.51 2.04 -31.77
N LEU A 447 4.68 1.60 -32.71
CA LEU A 447 3.83 2.49 -33.51
C LEU A 447 2.60 2.98 -32.73
N VAL A 448 2.32 2.41 -31.56
CA VAL A 448 1.24 2.84 -30.67
C VAL A 448 1.72 3.96 -29.75
N THR A 449 1.05 5.11 -29.83
CA THR A 449 1.35 6.30 -29.02
C THR A 449 0.27 6.57 -27.99
N ALA A 450 0.63 7.35 -26.96
CA ALA A 450 -0.34 8.01 -26.10
C ALA A 450 -1.24 8.97 -26.89
N HIS A 451 -2.31 9.45 -26.27
CA HIS A 451 -3.13 10.52 -26.83
C HIS A 451 -2.27 11.73 -27.21
N GLY A 452 -2.47 12.28 -28.42
CA GLY A 452 -1.66 13.39 -28.97
C GLY A 452 -0.42 13.00 -29.79
N GLY A 453 -0.07 11.71 -29.89
CA GLY A 453 0.89 11.23 -30.91
C GLY A 453 2.38 11.47 -30.66
N ASP A 454 2.73 12.34 -29.72
CA ASP A 454 4.12 12.83 -29.53
C ASP A 454 4.94 12.01 -28.53
N ARG A 455 4.35 11.02 -27.87
CA ARG A 455 4.98 10.24 -26.79
C ARG A 455 4.72 8.74 -26.97
N PRO A 456 5.66 7.87 -26.53
CA PRO A 456 5.39 6.45 -26.46
C PRO A 456 4.20 6.21 -25.55
N HIS A 457 3.40 5.19 -25.89
CA HIS A 457 2.33 4.76 -25.00
C HIS A 457 2.91 4.34 -23.63
N PRO A 458 2.27 4.66 -22.48
CA PRO A 458 2.80 4.36 -21.14
C PRO A 458 3.16 2.87 -20.92
N LEU A 459 2.43 1.97 -21.60
CA LEU A 459 2.64 0.52 -21.54
C LEU A 459 3.86 0.03 -22.34
N TYR A 460 4.53 0.89 -23.11
CA TYR A 460 5.61 0.49 -24.02
C TYR A 460 6.78 -0.19 -23.28
N GLN A 461 7.18 0.32 -22.11
CA GLN A 461 8.24 -0.29 -21.31
C GLN A 461 7.87 -1.70 -20.84
N GLN A 462 6.62 -1.88 -20.39
CA GLN A 462 6.12 -3.18 -19.92
C GLN A 462 6.02 -4.19 -21.06
N ILE A 463 5.68 -3.74 -22.28
CA ILE A 463 5.66 -4.59 -23.47
C ILE A 463 7.07 -5.08 -23.82
N LEU A 464 8.07 -4.20 -23.82
CA LEU A 464 9.46 -4.59 -24.04
C LEU A 464 9.93 -5.63 -23.01
N PHE A 465 9.63 -5.40 -21.74
CA PHE A 465 9.94 -6.34 -20.66
C PHE A 465 9.27 -7.71 -20.89
N ASN A 466 7.99 -7.74 -21.24
CA ASN A 466 7.26 -9.00 -21.48
C ASN A 466 7.68 -9.74 -22.77
N LEU A 467 8.37 -9.06 -23.68
CA LEU A 467 8.95 -9.65 -24.89
C LEU A 467 10.40 -10.09 -24.69
N ASP A 468 10.92 -10.07 -23.46
CA ASP A 468 12.33 -10.32 -23.14
C ASP A 468 13.31 -9.40 -23.90
N ARG A 469 12.86 -8.19 -24.26
CA ARG A 469 13.69 -7.17 -24.92
C ARG A 469 14.30 -6.24 -23.88
N ILE A 470 15.42 -5.63 -24.24
CA ILE A 470 16.09 -4.62 -23.38
C ILE A 470 15.12 -3.46 -23.13
N ALA A 471 14.57 -3.39 -21.92
CA ALA A 471 13.73 -2.30 -21.47
C ALA A 471 14.64 -1.18 -20.93
N PRO A 472 14.76 -0.04 -21.62
CA PRO A 472 15.55 1.08 -21.13
C PRO A 472 14.95 1.64 -19.82
N PRO A 473 15.75 2.29 -18.97
CA PRO A 473 15.22 3.02 -17.83
C PRO A 473 14.30 4.17 -18.29
N PRO A 474 13.37 4.66 -17.45
CA PRO A 474 12.34 5.62 -17.84
C PRO A 474 12.88 6.87 -18.55
N GLU A 475 14.06 7.35 -18.15
CA GLU A 475 14.72 8.54 -18.69
C GLU A 475 15.19 8.34 -20.14
N ALA A 476 15.49 7.10 -20.53
CA ALA A 476 15.95 6.73 -21.87
C ALA A 476 14.83 6.13 -22.76
N LEU A 477 13.65 5.87 -22.19
CA LEU A 477 12.53 5.22 -22.89
C LEU A 477 12.08 5.98 -24.13
N PHE A 478 12.00 7.31 -24.03
CA PHE A 478 11.61 8.18 -25.15
C PHE A 478 12.59 8.07 -26.33
N MET A 479 13.90 8.08 -26.05
CA MET A 479 14.93 7.97 -27.08
C MET A 479 14.93 6.59 -27.73
N HIS A 480 14.80 5.53 -26.92
CA HIS A 480 14.67 4.16 -27.42
C HIS A 480 13.45 4.01 -28.35
N TRP A 481 12.30 4.57 -27.96
CA TRP A 481 11.10 4.59 -28.77
C TRP A 481 11.31 5.34 -30.10
N ARG A 482 11.92 6.53 -30.08
CA ARG A 482 12.26 7.27 -31.31
C ARG A 482 13.19 6.49 -32.24
N MET A 483 14.14 5.75 -31.71
CA MET A 483 15.00 4.86 -32.50
C MET A 483 14.21 3.71 -33.12
N ALA A 484 13.26 3.12 -32.39
CA ALA A 484 12.38 2.09 -32.94
C ALA A 484 11.52 2.62 -34.10
N LEU A 485 10.95 3.83 -33.96
CA LEU A 485 10.23 4.50 -35.05
C LEU A 485 11.11 4.77 -36.27
N ARG A 486 12.36 5.23 -36.07
CA ARG A 486 13.31 5.42 -37.16
C ARG A 486 13.61 4.10 -37.88
N ARG A 487 13.87 3.02 -37.14
CA ARG A 487 14.08 1.70 -37.74
C ARG A 487 12.88 1.20 -38.54
N HIS A 488 11.65 1.49 -38.09
CA HIS A 488 10.45 1.20 -38.89
C HIS A 488 10.41 1.98 -40.21
N SER A 489 10.91 3.23 -40.23
CA SER A 489 11.02 4.00 -41.48
C SER A 489 12.11 3.49 -42.43
N GLU A 490 13.19 2.93 -41.90
CA GLU A 490 14.30 2.35 -42.68
C GLU A 490 13.96 0.99 -43.28
N LEU A 491 12.96 0.29 -42.73
CA LEU A 491 12.48 -1.01 -43.21
C LEU A 491 11.34 -0.93 -44.25
N ARG A 492 10.93 0.28 -44.65
CA ARG A 492 10.02 0.50 -45.78
C ARG A 492 10.76 0.37 -47.09
#